data_AF-W7B3U4-F1
#
_entry.id   AF-W7B3U4-F1
#
_cell.length_a   1.000
_cell.length_b   1.000
_cell.length_c   1.000
_cell.angle_alpha   90.00
_cell.angle_beta   90.00
_cell.angle_gamma   90.00
#
_symmetry.space_group_name_H-M   'P 1'
#
loop_
_entity.id
_entity.type
_entity.pdbx_description
1 polymer ?
#
loop_
_entity_poly.entity_id
_entity_poly.type
_entity_poly.pdbx_seq_one_letter_code
_entity_poly.pdbx_strand_id
1 'polypeptide(L)'
;MHAIKSLNCTLASLVAFVLAPFFLQHVSSSNWIVVLVFAIIALNMFWYAPADTESLPLLGEGNRKQLRNKAVLSALFLMIIALLVPIPEVKTLIMFGAFYQMVCIHPITYKLLNRRRNNYEIYE
;
A
#
# COMPACT_ATOMS: atom_id res chain seq x y z
N MET A 1 -1.13 8.98 2.84
CA MET A 1 -0.34 9.65 1.78
C MET A 1 -0.34 11.15 2.06
N HIS A 2 0.80 11.76 2.38
CA HIS A 2 0.86 13.21 2.60
C HIS A 2 1.22 13.91 1.28
N ALA A 3 0.21 14.37 0.55
CA ALA A 3 0.42 15.11 -0.70
C ALA A 3 0.85 16.57 -0.40
N ILE A 4 1.56 17.22 -1.32
CA ILE A 4 2.02 18.61 -1.17
C ILE A 4 0.83 19.57 -1.05
N LYS A 5 -0.25 19.27 -1.79
CA LYS A 5 -1.50 20.02 -1.76
C LYS A 5 -2.50 19.29 -0.86
N SER A 6 -3.08 20.02 0.10
CA SER A 6 -4.12 19.51 0.99
C SER A 6 -5.29 18.92 0.20
N LEU A 7 -5.73 19.58 -0.88
CA LEU A 7 -6.81 19.10 -1.75
C LEU A 7 -6.57 17.69 -2.32
N ASN A 8 -5.35 17.38 -2.79
CA ASN A 8 -5.05 16.06 -3.33
C ASN A 8 -5.12 14.99 -2.23
N CYS A 9 -4.69 15.34 -1.00
CA CYS A 9 -4.79 14.46 0.16
C CYS A 9 -6.26 14.21 0.56
N THR A 10 -7.08 15.27 0.58
CA THR A 10 -8.50 15.18 0.89
C THR A 10 -9.23 14.32 -0.13
N LEU A 11 -8.97 14.55 -1.43
CA LEU A 11 -9.58 13.77 -2.50
C LEU A 11 -9.16 12.30 -2.46
N ALA A 12 -7.87 12.01 -2.30
CA ALA A 12 -7.37 10.64 -2.19
C ALA A 12 -7.97 9.91 -0.98
N SER A 13 -8.08 10.60 0.16
CA SER A 13 -8.67 10.04 1.38
C SER A 13 -10.17 9.80 1.23
N LEU A 14 -10.91 10.72 0.60
CA LEU A 14 -12.34 10.55 0.30
C LEU A 14 -12.56 9.34 -0.61
N VAL A 15 -11.76 9.20 -1.67
CA VAL A 15 -11.85 8.06 -2.59
C VAL A 15 -11.52 6.76 -1.87
N ALA A 16 -10.42 6.71 -1.12
CA ALA A 16 -9.94 5.47 -0.50
C ALA A 16 -10.79 5.01 0.70
N PHE A 17 -11.30 5.93 1.52
CA PHE A 17 -11.98 5.57 2.77
C PHE A 17 -13.50 5.70 2.72
N VAL A 18 -14.06 6.36 1.71
CA VAL A 18 -15.53 6.53 1.59
C VAL A 18 -16.03 5.92 0.29
N LEU A 19 -15.60 6.44 -0.86
CA LEU A 19 -16.20 6.05 -2.15
C LEU A 19 -15.88 4.60 -2.51
N ALA A 20 -14.60 4.20 -2.46
CA ALA A 20 -14.21 2.85 -2.85
C ALA A 20 -14.83 1.77 -1.94
N PRO A 21 -14.80 1.88 -0.60
CA PRO A 21 -15.50 0.92 0.26
C PRO A 21 -17.01 0.88 0.01
N PHE A 22 -17.65 2.02 -0.25
CA PHE A 22 -19.08 2.10 -0.56
C PHE A 22 -19.47 1.32 -1.81
N PHE A 23 -18.62 1.29 -2.84
CA PHE A 23 -18.87 0.47 -4.04
C PHE A 23 -18.44 -0.99 -3.85
N LEU A 24 -17.30 -1.22 -3.19
CA LEU A 24 -16.71 -2.56 -3.06
C LEU A 24 -17.41 -3.45 -2.03
N GLN A 25 -18.20 -2.90 -1.12
CA GLN A 25 -18.98 -3.69 -0.16
C GLN A 25 -20.01 -4.63 -0.81
N HIS A 26 -20.32 -4.42 -2.10
CA HIS A 26 -21.22 -5.28 -2.88
C HIS A 26 -20.47 -6.30 -3.77
N VAL A 27 -19.13 -6.34 -3.68
CA VAL A 27 -18.28 -7.20 -4.51
C VAL A 27 -17.70 -8.32 -3.65
N SER A 28 -18.02 -9.57 -4.01
CA SER A 28 -17.55 -10.76 -3.30
C SER A 28 -16.28 -11.33 -3.97
N SER A 29 -15.29 -11.69 -3.16
CA SER A 29 -14.03 -12.28 -3.66
C SER A 29 -13.80 -13.70 -3.14
N SER A 30 -13.30 -14.58 -4.01
CA SER A 30 -12.93 -15.96 -3.65
C SER A 30 -11.51 -16.01 -3.05
N ASN A 31 -11.21 -17.09 -2.32
CA ASN A 31 -9.88 -17.28 -1.73
C ASN A 31 -8.75 -17.30 -2.77
N TRP A 32 -9.02 -17.82 -3.97
CA TRP A 32 -8.04 -17.83 -5.06
C TRP A 32 -7.66 -16.41 -5.51
N ILE A 33 -8.66 -15.52 -5.62
CA ILE A 33 -8.42 -14.11 -5.95
C ILE A 33 -7.62 -13.44 -4.82
N VAL A 34 -7.95 -13.73 -3.56
CA VAL A 34 -7.20 -13.22 -2.39
C VAL A 34 -5.72 -13.56 -2.49
N VAL A 35 -5.39 -14.83 -2.70
CA VAL A 35 -4.00 -15.27 -2.80
C VAL A 35 -3.29 -14.58 -3.98
N LEU A 36 -3.92 -14.52 -5.15
CA LEU A 36 -3.34 -13.91 -6.34
C LEU A 36 -3.05 -12.42 -6.15
N VAL A 37 -4.00 -11.66 -5.60
CA VAL A 37 -3.86 -10.22 -5.36
C VAL A 37 -2.79 -9.94 -4.29
N PHE A 38 -2.80 -10.69 -3.19
CA PHE A 38 -1.79 -10.52 -2.14
C PHE A 38 -0.38 -10.92 -2.60
N ALA A 39 -0.25 -11.89 -3.51
CA ALA A 39 1.04 -12.20 -4.12
C ALA A 39 1.60 -11.00 -4.91
N ILE A 40 0.75 -10.35 -5.72
CA ILE A 40 1.13 -9.12 -6.46
C ILE A 40 1.50 -8.00 -5.48
N ILE A 41 0.72 -7.81 -4.41
CA ILE A 41 0.99 -6.81 -3.37
C ILE A 41 2.33 -7.07 -2.69
N ALA A 42 2.59 -8.30 -2.25
CA ALA A 42 3.82 -8.66 -1.55
C ALA A 42 5.05 -8.49 -2.45
N LEU A 43 4.97 -8.86 -3.73
CA LEU A 43 6.02 -8.60 -4.70
C LEU A 43 6.29 -7.10 -4.84
N ASN A 44 5.26 -6.29 -5.07
CA ASN A 44 5.42 -4.84 -5.17
C ASN A 44 6.02 -4.23 -3.88
N MET A 45 5.59 -4.71 -2.71
CA MET A 45 6.13 -4.28 -1.43
C MET A 45 7.62 -4.63 -1.29
N PHE A 46 8.05 -5.80 -1.77
CA PHE A 46 9.46 -6.19 -1.77
C PHE A 46 10.33 -5.30 -2.69
N TRP A 47 9.81 -4.89 -3.84
CA TRP A 47 10.58 -4.08 -4.80
C TRP A 47 10.55 -2.58 -4.49
N TYR A 48 9.46 -2.07 -3.90
CA TYR A 48 9.22 -0.63 -3.79
C TYR A 48 9.17 -0.09 -2.36
N ALA A 49 9.11 -0.95 -1.34
CA ALA A 49 9.24 -0.51 0.05
C ALA A 49 10.72 -0.48 0.50
N PRO A 50 11.07 0.37 1.48
CA PRO A 50 10.22 1.34 2.15
C PRO A 50 10.03 2.63 1.34
N ALA A 51 8.86 3.24 1.49
CA ALA A 51 8.62 4.59 0.99
C ALA A 51 9.28 5.62 1.92
N ASP A 52 10.08 6.52 1.35
CA ASP A 52 10.65 7.67 2.04
C ASP A 52 9.99 8.98 1.61
N THR A 53 10.29 10.06 2.33
CA THR A 53 9.84 11.41 2.00
C THR A 53 11.02 12.39 2.01
N GLU A 54 10.90 13.47 1.26
CA GLU A 54 11.91 14.54 1.19
C GLU A 54 12.21 15.17 2.56
N SER A 55 11.21 15.24 3.44
CA SER A 55 11.35 15.78 4.80
C SER A 55 11.91 14.76 5.81
N LEU A 56 11.91 13.47 5.47
CA LEU A 56 12.37 12.39 6.33
C LEU A 56 13.02 11.28 5.48
N PRO A 57 14.23 11.54 4.95
CA PRO A 57 14.98 10.54 4.19
C PRO A 57 15.34 9.35 5.08
N LEU A 58 15.18 8.13 4.55
CA LEU A 58 15.47 6.90 5.28
C LEU A 58 16.94 6.49 5.11
N LEU A 59 17.79 7.01 5.98
CA LEU A 59 19.22 6.71 6.00
C LEU A 59 19.51 5.30 6.55
N GLY A 60 20.58 4.70 6.04
CA GLY A 60 21.10 3.40 6.43
C GLY A 60 20.40 2.24 5.74
N GLU A 61 21.14 1.52 4.89
CA GLU A 61 20.64 0.31 4.21
C GLU A 61 20.03 -0.73 5.16
N GLY A 62 20.63 -0.91 6.34
CA GLY A 62 20.16 -1.86 7.35
C GLY A 62 18.76 -1.52 7.85
N ASN A 63 18.48 -0.24 8.09
CA ASN A 63 17.15 0.23 8.50
C ASN A 63 16.13 0.06 7.36
N ARG A 64 16.52 0.42 6.13
CA ARG A 64 15.66 0.25 4.94
C ARG A 64 15.27 -1.22 4.73
N LYS A 65 16.22 -2.14 4.83
CA LYS A 65 15.97 -3.60 4.73
C LYS A 65 15.01 -4.08 5.83
N GLN A 66 15.16 -3.61 7.07
CA GLN A 66 14.24 -3.95 8.15
C GLN A 66 12.81 -3.45 7.92
N LEU A 67 12.63 -2.20 7.49
CA LEU A 67 11.30 -1.66 7.19
C LEU A 67 10.64 -2.38 6.01
N ARG A 68 11.39 -2.69 4.95
CA ARG A 68 10.89 -3.49 3.83
C ARG A 68 10.39 -4.85 4.31
N ASN A 69 11.17 -5.56 5.12
CA ASN A 69 10.78 -6.87 5.62
C ASN A 69 9.51 -6.79 6.48
N LYS A 70 9.39 -5.75 7.33
CA LYS A 70 8.15 -5.49 8.11
C LYS A 70 6.96 -5.23 7.19
N ALA A 71 7.13 -4.46 6.11
CA ALA A 71 6.07 -4.18 5.16
C ALA A 71 5.58 -5.46 4.45
N VAL A 72 6.51 -6.29 3.94
CA VAL A 72 6.17 -7.58 3.32
C VAL A 72 5.48 -8.51 4.33
N LEU A 73 6.00 -8.60 5.56
CA LEU A 73 5.40 -9.44 6.59
C LEU A 73 3.98 -8.98 6.96
N SER A 74 3.73 -7.67 7.01
CA SER A 74 2.40 -7.12 7.26
C SER A 74 1.41 -7.48 6.14
N ALA A 75 1.83 -7.46 4.87
CA ALA A 75 1.01 -7.91 3.75
C ALA A 75 0.67 -9.40 3.84
N LEU A 76 1.64 -10.25 4.18
CA LEU A 76 1.40 -11.69 4.40
C LEU A 76 0.45 -11.94 5.58
N PHE A 77 0.59 -11.18 6.66
CA PHE A 77 -0.30 -11.27 7.82
C PHE A 77 -1.74 -10.88 7.46
N LEU A 78 -1.93 -9.78 6.71
CA LEU A 78 -3.24 -9.37 6.23
C LEU A 78 -3.85 -10.39 5.26
N MET A 79 -3.04 -11.05 4.43
CA MET A 79 -3.51 -12.13 3.57
C MET A 79 -4.09 -13.29 4.39
N ILE A 80 -3.39 -13.72 5.45
CA ILE A 80 -3.86 -14.78 6.34
C ILE A 80 -5.20 -14.37 6.98
N ILE A 81 -5.30 -13.14 7.50
CA ILE A 81 -6.56 -12.63 8.04
C ILE A 81 -7.68 -12.68 6.98
N ALA A 82 -7.42 -12.19 5.77
CA ALA A 82 -8.41 -12.20 4.70
C ALA A 82 -8.89 -13.62 4.31
N LEU A 83 -8.02 -14.63 4.38
CA LEU A 83 -8.38 -16.01 4.08
C LEU A 83 -9.24 -16.64 5.18
N LEU A 84 -9.02 -16.26 6.45
CA LEU A 84 -9.76 -16.78 7.61
C LEU A 84 -11.15 -16.16 7.77
N VAL A 85 -11.36 -14.95 7.26
CA VAL A 85 -12.69 -14.30 7.29
C VAL A 85 -13.69 -15.14 6.48
N PRO A 86 -14.90 -15.44 6.97
CA PRO A 86 -15.87 -16.20 6.20
C PRO A 86 -16.66 -15.34 5.20
N ILE A 87 -16.79 -14.03 5.46
CA ILE A 87 -17.62 -13.09 4.68
C ILE A 87 -16.84 -12.60 3.44
N PRO A 88 -17.23 -12.98 2.20
CA PRO A 88 -16.48 -12.67 0.98
C PRO A 88 -16.31 -11.17 0.70
N GLU A 89 -17.29 -10.35 1.06
CA GLU A 89 -17.28 -8.89 0.85
C GLU A 89 -16.23 -8.24 1.76
N VAL A 90 -16.11 -8.71 3.00
CA VAL A 90 -15.09 -8.24 3.94
C VAL A 90 -13.69 -8.60 3.44
N LYS A 91 -13.51 -9.76 2.79
CA LYS A 91 -12.24 -10.10 2.13
C LYS A 91 -11.88 -9.08 1.06
N THR A 92 -12.84 -8.69 0.23
CA THR A 92 -12.66 -7.69 -0.82
C THR A 92 -12.20 -6.36 -0.22
N LEU A 93 -12.81 -5.92 0.88
CA LEU A 93 -12.44 -4.67 1.55
C LEU A 93 -11.02 -4.74 2.16
N ILE A 94 -10.64 -5.86 2.77
CA ILE A 94 -9.28 -6.07 3.30
C ILE A 94 -8.25 -6.03 2.16
N MET A 95 -8.51 -6.76 1.07
CA MET A 95 -7.67 -6.74 -0.12
C MET A 95 -7.52 -5.32 -0.68
N PHE A 96 -8.62 -4.58 -0.77
CA PHE A 96 -8.60 -3.21 -1.27
C PHE A 96 -7.73 -2.29 -0.40
N GLY A 97 -7.80 -2.40 0.93
CA GLY A 97 -6.94 -1.65 1.83
C GLY A 97 -5.44 -1.93 1.60
N ALA A 98 -5.09 -3.22 1.48
CA ALA A 98 -3.71 -3.63 1.19
C ALA A 98 -3.25 -3.19 -0.21
N PHE A 99 -4.14 -3.26 -1.20
CA PHE A 99 -3.89 -2.78 -2.56
C PHE A 99 -3.66 -1.27 -2.58
N TYR A 100 -4.47 -0.49 -1.88
CA TYR A 100 -4.31 0.97 -1.77
C TYR A 100 -2.97 1.34 -1.12
N GLN A 101 -2.54 0.61 -0.09
CA GLN A 101 -1.22 0.78 0.51
C GLN A 101 -0.09 0.54 -0.50
N MET A 102 -0.20 -0.53 -1.31
CA MET A 102 0.76 -0.81 -2.37
C MET A 102 0.79 0.31 -3.42
N VAL A 103 -0.37 0.81 -3.86
CA VAL A 103 -0.46 1.95 -4.78
C VAL A 103 0.24 3.17 -4.19
N CYS A 104 0.08 3.46 -2.90
CA CYS A 104 0.70 4.62 -2.26
C CYS A 104 2.24 4.62 -2.35
N ILE A 105 2.89 3.45 -2.39
CA ILE A 105 4.35 3.33 -2.46
C ILE A 105 4.87 3.08 -3.88
N HIS A 106 3.97 2.86 -4.84
CA HIS A 106 4.35 2.51 -6.21
C HIS A 106 5.00 3.72 -6.94
N PRO A 107 6.06 3.53 -7.76
CA PRO A 107 6.73 4.63 -8.47
C PRO A 107 5.82 5.53 -9.29
N ILE A 108 4.75 4.97 -9.86
CA ILE A 108 3.74 5.71 -10.64
C ILE A 108 3.09 6.81 -9.80
N THR A 109 2.80 6.51 -8.54
CA THR A 109 2.16 7.43 -7.61
C THR A 109 3.07 8.62 -7.27
N TYR A 110 4.37 8.37 -7.13
CA TYR A 110 5.37 9.43 -6.97
C TYR A 110 5.43 10.34 -8.20
N LYS A 111 5.42 9.76 -9.40
CA LYS A 111 5.37 10.53 -10.65
C LYS A 111 4.10 11.37 -10.77
N LEU A 112 2.94 10.79 -10.45
CA LEU A 112 1.64 11.48 -10.51
C LEU A 112 1.57 12.66 -9.53
N LEU A 113 2.18 12.52 -8.35
CA LEU A 113 2.24 13.57 -7.35
C LEU A 113 3.45 14.51 -7.49
N ASN A 114 4.28 14.29 -8.50
CA ASN A 114 5.53 15.03 -8.71
C ASN A 114 6.43 15.05 -7.46
N ARG A 115 6.59 13.88 -6.83
CA ARG A 115 7.39 13.65 -5.62
C ARG A 115 8.69 12.91 -5.95
N ARG A 116 9.77 13.23 -5.24
CA ARG A 116 11.01 12.43 -5.30
C ARG A 116 10.89 11.15 -4.48
N ARG A 117 11.59 10.11 -4.94
CA ARG A 117 11.74 8.82 -4.27
C ARG A 117 13.23 8.56 -4.05
N ASN A 118 13.57 7.71 -3.09
CA ASN A 118 14.95 7.39 -2.72
C ASN A 118 15.73 8.65 -2.32
N ASN A 119 15.09 9.49 -1.51
CA ASN A 119 15.64 10.75 -1.01
C ASN A 119 16.92 10.54 -0.18
N TYR A 120 17.17 9.32 0.33
CA TYR A 120 18.41 8.96 1.01
C TYR A 120 19.66 9.09 0.12
N GLU A 121 19.54 8.97 -1.21
CA GLU A 121 20.66 9.07 -2.17
C GLU A 121 21.31 10.46 -2.19
N ILE A 122 20.67 11.48 -1.60
CA ILE A 122 21.21 12.84 -1.49
C ILE A 122 22.22 12.94 -0.31
N TYR A 123 22.11 12.04 0.66
CA TYR A 123 22.81 12.11 1.94
C TYR A 123 23.83 10.96 2.15
N GLU A 124 23.82 9.96 1.27
CA GLU A 124 24.72 8.79 1.25
C GLU A 124 25.59 8.82 -0.01
#